data_AF-A0A0D8BUM2-F1
#
_entry.id   AF-A0A0D8BUM2-F1
#
_cell.length_a   1.000
_cell.length_b   1.000
_cell.length_c   1.000
_cell.angle_alpha   90.00
_cell.angle_beta   90.00
_cell.angle_gamma   90.00
#
_symmetry.space_group_name_H-M   'P 1'
#
loop_
_entity.id
_entity.type
_entity.pdbx_description
1 polymer ?
#
loop_
_entity_poly.entity_id
_entity_poly.type
_entity_poly.pdbx_seq_one_letter_code
_entity_poly.pdbx_strand_id
1 'polypeptide(L)' 'MRTSIADRNQREHVCIVCEQEKKEGIFLFGHFLCLDCNQAIVQTNTDDPNYSFYVRQLRKMFTSKIHS' A
#
# COMPACT_ATOMS: atom_id res chain seq x y z
N MET A 1 -25.92 19.66 -23.12
CA MET A 1 -26.29 18.73 -22.03
C MET A 1 -25.14 18.69 -21.05
N ARG A 2 -25.33 19.28 -19.87
CA ARG A 2 -24.30 19.35 -18.82
C ARG A 2 -24.15 17.95 -18.20
N THR A 3 -22.93 17.43 -18.14
CA THR A 3 -22.59 16.39 -17.17
C THR A 3 -21.24 16.74 -16.58
N SER A 4 -21.28 17.67 -15.63
CA SER A 4 -20.41 17.58 -14.46
C SER A 4 -20.57 16.18 -13.84
N ILE A 5 -19.55 15.62 -13.20
CA ILE A 5 -19.62 14.95 -11.87
C ILE A 5 -18.42 14.01 -11.65
N ALA A 6 -17.65 14.38 -10.60
CA ALA A 6 -16.77 13.59 -9.75
C ALA A 6 -15.44 13.03 -10.31
N ASP A 7 -14.38 13.78 -10.02
CA ASP A 7 -13.10 13.24 -9.51
C ASP A 7 -13.40 12.09 -8.54
N ARG A 8 -13.27 10.84 -9.00
CA ARG A 8 -13.44 9.66 -8.15
C ARG A 8 -12.17 9.48 -7.33
N ASN A 9 -12.00 10.28 -6.28
CA ASN A 9 -10.99 10.08 -5.24
C ASN A 9 -11.33 8.87 -4.34
N GLN A 10 -11.85 7.78 -4.93
CA GLN A 10 -12.10 6.53 -4.23
C GLN A 10 -10.78 5.76 -4.23
N ARG A 11 -9.98 5.97 -3.18
CA ARG A 11 -8.74 5.19 -3.01
C ARG A 11 -9.13 3.73 -2.79
N GLU A 12 -8.68 2.86 -3.68
CA GLU A 12 -8.97 1.43 -3.62
C GLU A 12 -8.33 0.84 -2.35
N HIS A 13 -9.11 0.10 -1.56
CA HIS A 13 -8.61 -0.59 -0.36
C HIS A 13 -7.97 -1.95 -0.70
N VAL A 14 -7.15 -1.98 -1.74
CA VAL A 14 -6.38 -3.17 -2.15
C VAL A 14 -4.98 -3.08 -1.57
N CYS A 15 -4.62 -4.06 -0.73
CA CYS A 15 -3.34 -4.04 -0.03
C CYS A 15 -2.17 -4.22 -1.00
N ILE A 16 -1.20 -3.32 -0.97
CA ILE A 16 0.01 -3.36 -1.80
C ILE A 16 0.95 -4.54 -1.49
N VAL A 17 0.79 -5.20 -0.33
CA VAL A 17 1.64 -6.33 0.09
C VAL A 17 1.02 -7.69 -0.26
N CYS A 18 -0.25 -7.89 0.10
CA CYS A 18 -0.95 -9.17 -0.11
C CYS A 18 -1.92 -9.16 -1.29
N GLU A 19 -2.11 -8.00 -1.94
CA GLU A 19 -2.96 -7.82 -3.13
C GLU A 19 -4.45 -8.19 -2.89
N GLN A 20 -4.89 -8.13 -1.63
CA GLN A 20 -6.28 -8.41 -1.23
C GLN A 20 -7.02 -7.12 -0.87
N GLU A 21 -8.31 -7.07 -1.21
CA GLU A 21 -9.24 -6.07 -0.68
C GLU A 21 -9.42 -6.26 0.83
N LYS A 22 -9.26 -5.18 1.60
CA LYS A 22 -9.46 -5.18 3.06
C LYS A 22 -10.23 -3.94 3.48
N LYS A 23 -10.90 -4.03 4.63
CA LYS A 23 -11.67 -2.89 5.18
C LYS A 23 -10.82 -1.95 6.01
N GLU A 24 -9.75 -2.48 6.60
CA GLU A 24 -8.94 -1.78 7.59
C GLU A 24 -7.46 -1.78 7.20
N GLY A 25 -6.81 -0.65 7.44
CA GLY A 25 -5.43 -0.43 7.07
C GLY A 25 -5.06 1.04 7.10
N ILE A 26 -3.90 1.36 6.55
CA ILE A 26 -3.37 2.70 6.42
C ILE A 26 -3.01 3.00 4.97
N PHE A 27 -3.08 4.27 4.58
CA PHE A 27 -2.58 4.71 3.29
C PHE A 27 -1.18 5.30 3.44
N LEU A 28 -0.22 4.79 2.68
CA LEU A 28 1.18 5.23 2.63
C LEU A 28 1.54 5.57 1.19
N PHE A 29 2.01 6.80 0.94
CA PHE A 29 2.42 7.27 -0.40
C PHE A 29 1.38 7.03 -1.52
N GLY A 30 0.09 7.11 -1.20
CA GLY A 30 -1.00 6.85 -2.15
C GLY A 30 -1.37 5.37 -2.32
N HIS A 31 -0.67 4.45 -1.65
CA HIS A 31 -0.97 3.02 -1.64
C HIS A 31 -1.64 2.59 -0.34
N PHE A 32 -2.50 1.58 -0.40
CA PHE A 32 -3.16 1.02 0.78
C PHE A 32 -2.36 -0.18 1.34
N LEU A 33 -2.17 -0.22 2.65
CA LEU A 33 -1.54 -1.31 3.39
C LEU A 33 -2.53 -1.80 4.46
N CYS A 34 -2.97 -3.06 4.38
CA CYS A 34 -3.93 -3.59 5.34
C CYS A 34 -3.35 -3.77 6.75
N LEU A 35 -4.22 -3.84 7.75
CA LEU A 35 -3.85 -4.01 9.15
C LEU A 35 -2.93 -5.23 9.38
N ASP A 36 -3.29 -6.39 8.82
CA ASP A 36 -2.53 -7.64 8.98
C ASP A 36 -1.08 -7.49 8.47
N CYS A 37 -0.92 -6.91 7.27
CA CYS A 37 0.41 -6.71 6.67
C CYS A 37 1.20 -5.65 7.44
N ASN A 38 0.55 -4.59 7.91
CA ASN A 38 1.20 -3.59 8.76
C ASN A 38 1.74 -4.21 10.05
N GLN A 39 0.93 -5.01 10.75
CA GLN A 39 1.35 -5.71 11.96
C GLN A 39 2.50 -6.68 11.68
N ALA A 40 2.41 -7.45 10.59
CA ALA A 40 3.47 -8.37 10.20
C ALA A 40 4.79 -7.64 9.93
N ILE A 41 4.77 -6.50 9.21
CA ILE A 41 5.95 -5.67 8.97
C ILE A 41 6.57 -5.19 10.28
N VAL A 42 5.76 -4.65 11.21
CA VAL A 42 6.23 -4.12 12.50
C VAL A 42 6.83 -5.21 13.39
N GLN A 43 6.31 -6.43 13.30
CA GLN A 43 6.77 -7.58 14.09
C GLN A 43 7.94 -8.34 13.45
N THR A 44 8.25 -8.07 12.18
CA THR A 44 9.32 -8.76 11.46
C THR A 44 10.68 -8.21 11.90
N ASN A 45 11.47 -9.04 12.58
CA ASN A 45 12.86 -8.72 12.91
C ASN A 45 13.73 -8.64 11.65
N THR A 46 14.81 -7.87 11.67
CA THR A 46 15.71 -7.70 10.52
C THR A 46 16.40 -9.00 10.08
N ASP A 47 16.51 -9.95 11.00
CA ASP A 47 17.14 -11.26 10.76
C ASP A 47 16.13 -12.30 10.25
N ASP A 48 14.85 -11.94 10.18
CA ASP A 48 13.80 -12.83 9.68
C ASP A 48 13.88 -12.97 8.15
N PRO A 49 13.77 -14.18 7.58
CA PRO A 49 13.76 -14.40 6.13
C PRO A 49 12.74 -13.54 5.37
N ASN A 50 11.61 -13.22 6.01
CA ASN A 50 10.52 -12.42 5.43
C ASN A 50 10.82 -10.92 5.41
N TYR A 51 11.82 -10.44 6.15
CA TYR A 51 12.20 -9.02 6.14
C TYR A 51 12.50 -8.53 4.72
N SER A 52 13.24 -9.33 3.96
CA SER A 52 13.60 -9.06 2.57
C SER A 52 12.37 -8.91 1.66
N PHE A 53 11.33 -9.71 1.91
CA PHE A 53 10.06 -9.64 1.18
C PHE A 53 9.36 -8.31 1.42
N TYR A 54 9.21 -7.90 2.69
CA TYR A 54 8.53 -6.66 3.04
C TYR A 54 9.27 -5.41 2.52
N VAL A 55 10.60 -5.38 2.61
CA VAL A 55 11.41 -4.29 2.03
C VAL A 55 11.16 -4.17 0.53
N ARG A 56 11.10 -5.29 -0.19
CA ARG A 56 10.81 -5.28 -1.64
C ARG A 56 9.42 -4.72 -1.95
N GLN A 57 8.40 -5.05 -1.17
CA GLN A 57 7.05 -4.51 -1.36
C GLN A 57 6.99 -3.00 -1.04
N LEU A 58 7.62 -2.57 0.06
CA LEU A 58 7.68 -1.15 0.45
C LEU A 58 8.39 -0.30 -0.61
N ARG A 59 9.46 -0.81 -1.24
CA ARG A 59 10.14 -0.11 -2.36
C ARG A 59 9.21 0.20 -3.52
N LYS A 60 8.21 -0.63 -3.81
CA LYS A 60 7.23 -0.37 -4.88
C LYS A 60 6.42 0.91 -4.61
N MET A 61 6.20 1.26 -3.35
CA MET A 61 5.48 2.48 -2.94
C MET A 61 6.27 3.75 -3.26
N PHE A 62 7.60 3.66 -3.25
CA PHE A 62 8.49 4.80 -3.52
C PHE A 62 8.87 4.95 -4.99
N THR A 63 8.63 3.94 -5.83
CA THR A 63 8.93 3.99 -7.28
C THR A 63 7.93 4.79 -8.12
N SER A 64 7.04 5.55 -7.47
CA SER A 64 6.21 6.57 -8.11
C SER A 64 7.14 7.69 -8.62
N LYS A 65 7.51 7.62 -9.90
CA LYS A 65 8.35 8.58 -10.65
C LYS A 65 8.59 9.89 -9.89
N ILE A 66 9.77 10.02 -9.29
CA ILE A 66 10.38 11.34 -9.11
C ILE A 66 10.58 11.83 -10.54
N HIS A 67 9.67 12.67 -11.04
CA HIS A 67 9.92 13.44 -12.25
C HIS A 67 11.09 14.37 -11.92
N SER A 68 12.28 14.03 -12.43
CA SER A 68 13.31 15.03 -12.76
C SER A 68 12.81 15.92 -13.91
#